data_AF-A0A1Q2YEA5-F1
#
_entry.id   AF-A0A1Q2YEA5-F1
#
_cell.length_a   1.000
_cell.length_b   1.000
_cell.length_c   1.000
_cell.angle_alpha   90.00
_cell.angle_beta   90.00
_cell.angle_gamma   90.00
#
_symmetry.space_group_name_H-M   'P 1'
#
loop_
_entity.id
_entity.type
_entity.pdbx_description
1 polymer ?
#
loop_
_entity_poly.entity_id
_entity_poly.type
_entity_poly.pdbx_seq_one_letter_code
_entity_poly.pdbx_strand_id
1 'polypeptide(L)'
;MNPVVAPISSRSVFNGKDQESSKSVFSQAYFSERPTKVAAVSQQKESKPALDEDALIRQYIRESANGTIPSSINGMSGLNLNSEERMFYNAFVNGFIVSISNQLAHQKLLPGSIFVPTAMFDPLIQKLCMTCGASFLYRCSAGNDKDLLLKVKESNSLIVKELVHRLDEMPIMETREWILIYFTLQNNRQKFVYEGRHSQTINLISGVQAIKMWLETKKKDANTKAGEKIEELSHPTVADAAPCTPSQNQKPASQSGKRNDHYSLEYNHEGDICSIEEFTEAESYILLDKLVDKTNLLKSINGNHSDSMILSPCEAPQSRTGHMVDMLEIEAKMLLSSFSYADKVKKAAEVTAFERTLLETFIFNYSGTLLTIDKSLVGCLTSPFDLFDLIAPLLFVPIYKCAVPWMNNPTAGAALPMIELQAKIIWLSFKEEFDQRDLKIIHTIQKLAQYYTRPILPDEVWRSYPKNVSKKLAESCYVSEIVAKGVYLFSMKILDRSLSEGDEKVQEIVDSMFKILECISMHSQTSVIAKWSFLVIGCAILNEDQRVKLKKRLIGFVEALKTGSLRTSLIFLEAVWENGVGLNALFIEKYLDLLVI
;
A
#
# COMPACT_ATOMS: atom_id res chain seq x y z
N MET A 1 -52.67 9.44 -23.85
CA MET A 1 -53.29 8.11 -24.10
C MET A 1 -52.55 7.46 -25.26
N ASN A 2 -52.16 6.19 -25.11
CA ASN A 2 -51.42 5.37 -26.08
C ASN A 2 -51.93 5.47 -27.53
N PRO A 3 -51.06 5.15 -28.49
CA PRO A 3 -51.31 3.97 -29.33
C PRO A 3 -50.08 3.04 -29.30
N VAL A 4 -50.22 1.74 -29.01
CA VAL A 4 -50.89 0.66 -29.77
C VAL A 4 -50.09 0.24 -31.02
N VAL A 5 -49.75 -1.05 -30.96
CA VAL A 5 -48.86 -1.89 -31.76
C VAL A 5 -49.52 -2.36 -33.06
N ALA A 6 -48.73 -2.57 -34.12
CA ALA A 6 -48.97 -3.58 -35.16
C ALA A 6 -47.66 -3.88 -35.96
N PRO A 7 -47.55 -5.02 -36.67
CA PRO A 7 -46.42 -5.94 -36.54
C PRO A 7 -45.61 -6.18 -37.83
N ILE A 8 -44.41 -6.77 -37.72
CA ILE A 8 -43.66 -7.32 -38.86
C ILE A 8 -43.27 -8.78 -38.60
N SER A 9 -44.01 -9.65 -39.29
CA SER A 9 -43.66 -10.99 -39.81
C SER A 9 -42.52 -10.84 -40.85
N SER A 10 -41.56 -11.72 -41.13
CA SER A 10 -41.34 -13.16 -40.93
C SER A 10 -39.94 -13.52 -41.46
N ARG A 11 -39.32 -14.53 -40.83
CA ARG A 11 -38.40 -15.56 -41.39
C ARG A 11 -37.62 -15.25 -42.68
N SER A 12 -36.29 -15.28 -42.55
CA SER A 12 -35.44 -16.03 -43.48
C SER A 12 -34.52 -16.97 -42.71
N VAL A 13 -34.61 -18.24 -43.06
CA VAL A 13 -33.82 -19.37 -42.58
C VAL A 13 -32.39 -19.22 -43.08
N PHE A 14 -31.41 -19.22 -42.18
CA PHE A 14 -30.03 -19.57 -42.51
C PHE A 14 -29.54 -20.64 -41.54
N ASN A 15 -29.44 -21.85 -42.07
CA ASN A 15 -28.64 -22.92 -41.51
C ASN A 15 -27.16 -22.60 -41.74
N GLY A 16 -26.38 -22.53 -40.67
CA GLY A 16 -24.93 -22.43 -40.72
C GLY A 16 -24.38 -22.88 -39.38
N LYS A 17 -24.05 -24.17 -39.29
CA LYS A 17 -23.24 -24.72 -38.20
C LYS A 17 -21.83 -24.14 -38.36
N ASP A 18 -21.45 -23.21 -37.50
CA ASP A 18 -20.05 -22.96 -37.19
C ASP A 18 -19.92 -22.75 -35.68
N GLN A 19 -19.57 -23.84 -34.99
CA GLN A 19 -18.96 -23.80 -33.68
C GLN A 19 -17.53 -23.29 -33.85
N GLU A 20 -17.35 -21.98 -33.86
CA GLU A 20 -16.03 -21.40 -33.58
C GLU A 20 -15.85 -21.30 -32.08
N SER A 21 -15.05 -22.23 -31.56
CA SER A 21 -14.40 -22.13 -30.27
C SER A 21 -13.72 -20.76 -30.16
N SER A 22 -14.13 -19.96 -29.18
CA SER A 22 -13.38 -18.80 -28.72
C SER A 22 -12.01 -19.25 -28.21
N LYS A 23 -11.04 -19.38 -29.12
CA LYS A 23 -9.64 -19.50 -28.76
C LYS A 23 -9.22 -18.17 -28.15
N SER A 24 -8.94 -18.19 -26.85
CA SER A 24 -8.17 -17.16 -26.15
C SER A 24 -6.99 -16.72 -27.03
N VAL A 25 -7.00 -15.46 -27.47
CA VAL A 25 -5.97 -14.85 -28.32
C VAL A 25 -4.72 -14.45 -27.50
N PHE A 26 -4.68 -14.67 -26.19
CA PHE A 26 -3.52 -14.34 -25.36
C PHE A 26 -2.79 -15.62 -24.93
N SER A 27 -1.86 -16.08 -25.77
CA SER A 27 -0.85 -17.06 -25.35
C SER A 27 0.40 -16.34 -24.84
N GLN A 28 0.90 -16.81 -23.70
CA GLN A 28 2.11 -16.38 -22.97
C GLN A 28 3.44 -16.60 -23.76
N ALA A 29 3.39 -16.76 -25.08
CA ALA A 29 4.54 -17.08 -25.92
C ALA A 29 5.46 -15.87 -26.23
N TYR A 30 5.12 -14.65 -25.79
CA TYR A 30 5.88 -13.44 -26.17
C TYR A 30 7.22 -13.25 -25.44
N PHE A 31 7.54 -14.06 -24.43
CA PHE A 31 8.79 -13.90 -23.65
C PHE A 31 9.67 -15.16 -23.57
N SER A 32 9.31 -16.23 -24.26
CA SER A 32 10.20 -17.37 -24.48
C SER A 32 10.79 -17.25 -25.89
N GLU A 33 12.06 -16.85 -25.93
CA GLU A 33 12.98 -17.00 -27.06
C GLU A 33 12.56 -16.40 -28.41
N ARG A 34 12.73 -15.07 -28.56
CA ARG A 34 13.15 -14.49 -29.85
C ARG A 34 14.35 -13.56 -29.64
N PRO A 35 15.53 -13.86 -30.20
CA PRO A 35 16.59 -12.87 -30.29
C PRO A 35 16.17 -11.84 -31.34
N THR A 36 15.49 -10.78 -30.92
CA THR A 36 15.27 -9.61 -31.76
C THR A 36 16.63 -9.02 -32.11
N LYS A 37 17.01 -9.08 -33.40
CA LYS A 37 18.00 -8.19 -33.99
C LYS A 37 17.46 -6.76 -33.94
N VAL A 38 17.52 -6.15 -32.75
CA VAL A 38 17.32 -4.71 -32.60
C VAL A 38 18.54 -4.07 -33.24
N ALA A 39 18.32 -3.25 -34.27
CA ALA A 39 19.35 -2.40 -34.86
C ALA A 39 20.09 -1.68 -33.74
N ALA A 40 21.43 -1.58 -33.86
CA ALA A 40 22.30 -1.02 -32.84
C ALA A 40 21.97 0.45 -32.55
N VAL A 41 20.95 0.68 -31.73
CA VAL A 41 20.74 1.93 -31.01
C VAL A 41 21.94 2.03 -30.08
N SER A 42 22.67 3.12 -30.22
CA SER A 42 23.81 3.51 -29.41
C SER A 42 23.48 3.35 -27.94
N GLN A 43 23.85 2.21 -27.37
CA GLN A 43 23.77 1.98 -25.93
C GLN A 43 24.69 3.02 -25.29
N GLN A 44 24.12 4.08 -24.74
CA GLN A 44 24.81 4.89 -23.75
C GLN A 44 25.26 3.91 -22.66
N LYS A 45 26.56 3.61 -22.67
CA LYS A 45 27.22 2.76 -21.71
C LYS A 45 27.13 3.49 -20.37
N GLU A 46 26.11 3.15 -19.60
CA GLU A 46 25.96 3.70 -18.26
C GLU A 46 27.26 3.50 -17.50
N SER A 47 27.70 4.56 -16.84
CA SER A 47 28.90 4.49 -16.03
C SER A 47 28.63 3.49 -14.90
N LYS A 48 29.39 2.38 -14.90
CA LYS A 48 29.54 1.42 -13.80
C LYS A 48 29.28 1.98 -12.37
N PRO A 49 29.77 3.17 -11.99
CA PRO A 49 29.50 3.76 -10.67
C PRO A 49 28.02 3.93 -10.28
N ALA A 50 27.10 4.18 -11.21
CA ALA A 50 25.68 4.39 -10.84
C ALA A 50 24.98 3.08 -10.42
N LEU A 51 25.35 1.97 -11.05
CA LEU A 51 24.90 0.63 -10.68
C LEU A 51 25.44 0.23 -9.31
N ASP A 52 26.71 0.56 -9.05
CA ASP A 52 27.37 0.30 -7.78
C ASP A 52 26.70 1.10 -6.64
N GLU A 53 26.32 2.37 -6.86
CA GLU A 53 25.60 3.20 -5.86
C GLU A 53 24.25 2.59 -5.44
N ASP A 54 23.42 2.18 -6.40
CA ASP A 54 22.10 1.59 -6.10
C ASP A 54 22.23 0.21 -5.43
N ALA A 55 23.29 -0.54 -5.76
CA ALA A 55 23.61 -1.79 -5.08
C ALA A 55 24.00 -1.55 -3.61
N LEU A 56 24.78 -0.51 -3.32
CA LEU A 56 25.17 -0.15 -1.95
C LEU A 56 23.96 0.20 -1.08
N ILE A 57 22.94 0.87 -1.62
CA ILE A 57 21.74 1.21 -0.85
C ILE A 57 20.89 -0.03 -0.58
N ARG A 58 20.73 -0.91 -1.57
CA ARG A 58 20.06 -2.21 -1.36
C ARG A 58 20.81 -3.04 -0.33
N GLN A 59 22.14 -3.02 -0.35
CA GLN A 59 22.97 -3.63 0.66
C GLN A 59 22.74 -2.99 2.03
N TYR A 60 22.71 -1.66 2.14
CA TYR A 60 22.40 -0.96 3.39
C TYR A 60 21.01 -1.33 3.94
N ILE A 61 19.98 -1.37 3.10
CA ILE A 61 18.62 -1.79 3.50
C ILE A 61 18.64 -3.23 4.02
N ARG A 62 19.35 -4.12 3.31
CA ARG A 62 19.52 -5.53 3.69
C ARG A 62 20.29 -5.66 5.01
N GLU A 63 21.38 -4.92 5.18
CA GLU A 63 22.18 -4.88 6.40
C GLU A 63 21.40 -4.28 7.57
N SER A 64 20.53 -3.30 7.33
CA SER A 64 19.65 -2.77 8.37
C SER A 64 18.60 -3.79 8.81
N ALA A 65 18.02 -4.53 7.85
CA ALA A 65 17.11 -5.63 8.18
C ALA A 65 17.85 -6.73 8.96
N ASN A 66 19.04 -7.12 8.51
CA ASN A 66 19.88 -8.15 9.12
C ASN A 66 20.51 -7.74 10.44
N GLY A 67 20.85 -6.47 10.63
CA GLY A 67 21.41 -5.95 11.89
C GLY A 67 20.39 -5.93 13.02
N THR A 68 19.10 -6.05 12.69
CA THR A 68 18.05 -6.28 13.67
C THR A 68 17.96 -7.77 14.06
N ILE A 69 18.57 -8.65 13.27
CA ILE A 69 18.69 -10.05 13.58
C ILE A 69 20.02 -10.27 14.33
N PRO A 70 20.01 -10.89 15.52
CA PRO A 70 21.24 -11.26 16.19
C PRO A 70 22.15 -12.02 15.23
N SER A 71 23.45 -11.70 15.19
CA SER A 71 24.47 -12.31 14.30
C SER A 71 24.55 -13.84 14.40
N SER A 72 23.87 -14.43 15.38
CA SER A 72 23.58 -15.85 15.50
C SER A 72 22.41 -16.34 14.64
N ILE A 73 22.23 -15.93 13.38
CA ILE A 73 21.21 -16.58 12.50
C ILE A 73 21.56 -18.05 12.26
N ASN A 74 22.84 -18.40 12.30
CA ASN A 74 23.29 -19.80 12.37
C ASN A 74 22.95 -20.49 13.72
N GLY A 75 22.37 -19.76 14.67
CA GLY A 75 21.93 -20.19 15.98
C GLY A 75 20.62 -19.50 16.40
N MET A 76 19.63 -19.38 15.51
CA MET A 76 18.25 -19.12 15.91
C MET A 76 17.73 -20.36 16.67
N SER A 77 18.24 -20.61 17.86
CA SER A 77 17.86 -21.75 18.71
C SER A 77 16.37 -21.72 19.14
N GLY A 78 15.60 -20.72 18.73
CA GLY A 78 14.17 -20.58 19.00
C GLY A 78 13.22 -20.88 17.83
N LEU A 79 13.68 -20.88 16.57
CA LEU A 79 12.81 -21.15 15.41
C LEU A 79 13.19 -22.47 14.77
N ASN A 80 12.41 -23.53 15.07
CA ASN A 80 12.57 -24.85 14.47
C ASN A 80 12.02 -24.86 13.03
N LEU A 81 12.71 -24.19 12.11
CA LEU A 81 12.34 -24.14 10.70
C LEU A 81 12.97 -25.29 9.90
N ASN A 82 12.15 -25.95 9.08
CA ASN A 82 12.64 -26.92 8.10
C ASN A 82 13.43 -26.23 6.97
N SER A 83 14.04 -27.00 6.07
CA SER A 83 14.91 -26.44 5.02
C SER A 83 14.16 -25.51 4.06
N GLU A 84 12.91 -25.82 3.74
CA GLU A 84 12.08 -25.02 2.84
C GLU A 84 11.61 -23.72 3.51
N GLU A 85 11.14 -23.81 4.75
CA GLU A 85 10.77 -22.65 5.57
C GLU A 85 11.95 -21.67 5.74
N ARG A 86 13.17 -22.20 5.95
CA ARG A 86 14.39 -21.39 5.98
C ARG A 86 14.64 -20.67 4.66
N MET A 87 14.42 -21.35 3.53
CA MET A 87 14.55 -20.74 2.21
C MET A 87 13.53 -19.62 2.01
N PHE A 88 12.26 -19.84 2.37
CA PHE A 88 11.20 -18.84 2.26
C PHE A 88 11.45 -17.63 3.18
N TYR A 89 11.81 -17.86 4.44
CA TYR A 89 12.13 -16.78 5.37
C TYR A 89 13.37 -15.99 4.92
N ASN A 90 14.40 -16.66 4.40
CA ASN A 90 15.56 -15.99 3.83
C ASN A 90 15.19 -15.12 2.62
N ALA A 91 14.32 -15.62 1.73
CA ALA A 91 13.82 -14.86 0.58
C ALA A 91 12.97 -13.66 1.02
N PHE A 92 12.22 -13.79 2.12
CA PHE A 92 11.49 -12.68 2.71
C PHE A 92 12.43 -11.56 3.16
N VAL A 93 13.43 -11.87 4.00
CA VAL A 93 14.35 -10.87 4.57
C VAL A 93 15.24 -10.24 3.48
N ASN A 94 15.85 -11.07 2.63
CA ASN A 94 16.88 -10.60 1.70
C ASN A 94 16.35 -10.17 0.32
N GLY A 95 15.11 -10.54 0.00
CA GLY A 95 14.44 -10.23 -1.26
C GLY A 95 13.21 -9.35 -1.04
N PHE A 96 12.14 -9.92 -0.48
CA PHE A 96 10.83 -9.26 -0.35
C PHE A 96 10.92 -7.91 0.38
N ILE A 97 11.55 -7.85 1.55
CA ILE A 97 11.72 -6.62 2.34
C ILE A 97 12.46 -5.53 1.55
N VAL A 98 13.52 -5.90 0.84
CA VAL A 98 14.31 -4.97 0.01
C VAL A 98 13.45 -4.44 -1.14
N SER A 99 12.59 -5.27 -1.72
CA SER A 99 11.69 -4.89 -2.82
C SER A 99 10.55 -3.97 -2.41
N ILE A 100 10.10 -4.01 -1.15
CA ILE A 100 9.03 -3.12 -0.64
C ILE A 100 9.57 -1.87 0.08
N SER A 101 10.89 -1.78 0.27
CA SER A 101 11.56 -0.62 0.86
C SER A 101 11.88 0.40 -0.23
N ASN A 102 10.89 1.23 -0.58
CA ASN A 102 10.97 2.06 -1.78
C ASN A 102 12.03 3.17 -1.72
N GLN A 103 12.43 3.64 -0.53
CA GLN A 103 13.36 4.78 -0.43
C GLN A 103 14.23 4.71 0.83
N LEU A 104 15.15 5.67 0.92
CA LEU A 104 15.91 5.93 2.12
C LEU A 104 15.08 6.68 3.18
N ALA A 105 14.90 6.07 4.33
CA ALA A 105 14.21 6.62 5.48
C ALA A 105 15.03 6.46 6.76
N HIS A 106 14.54 6.97 7.88
CA HIS A 106 15.14 6.68 9.18
C HIS A 106 15.17 5.16 9.42
N GLN A 107 16.30 4.64 9.93
CA GLN A 107 16.55 3.20 10.04
C GLN A 107 15.40 2.46 10.77
N LYS A 108 14.91 3.02 11.87
CA LYS A 108 13.81 2.44 12.68
C LYS A 108 12.43 2.44 11.99
N LEU A 109 12.28 3.15 10.87
CA LEU A 109 11.06 3.18 10.08
C LEU A 109 11.11 2.23 8.87
N LEU A 110 12.26 1.63 8.58
CA LEU A 110 12.39 0.73 7.44
C LEU A 110 11.53 -0.53 7.66
N PRO A 111 10.87 -1.06 6.61
CA PRO A 111 10.11 -2.31 6.68
C PRO A 111 10.87 -3.45 7.38
N GLY A 112 12.16 -3.58 7.12
CA GLY A 112 13.01 -4.60 7.75
C GLY A 112 13.12 -4.48 9.28
N SER A 113 13.11 -3.27 9.82
CA SER A 113 13.18 -3.03 11.27
C SER A 113 11.84 -3.26 11.98
N ILE A 114 10.75 -3.42 11.22
CA ILE A 114 9.39 -3.60 11.73
C ILE A 114 8.95 -5.06 11.58
N PHE A 115 9.01 -5.60 10.37
CA PHE A 115 8.46 -6.93 10.09
C PHE A 115 9.36 -8.06 10.60
N VAL A 116 10.69 -7.94 10.44
CA VAL A 116 11.62 -9.01 10.78
C VAL A 116 11.62 -9.33 12.28
N PRO A 117 11.70 -8.34 13.19
CA PRO A 117 11.63 -8.64 14.62
C PRO A 117 10.29 -9.23 15.02
N THR A 118 9.19 -8.71 14.48
CA THR A 118 7.84 -9.16 14.85
C THR A 118 7.60 -10.61 14.44
N ALA A 119 8.12 -11.01 13.27
CA ALA A 119 8.06 -12.39 12.80
C ALA A 119 8.80 -13.39 13.70
N MET A 120 9.71 -12.94 14.57
CA MET A 120 10.40 -13.83 15.52
C MET A 120 9.56 -14.18 16.74
N PHE A 121 8.55 -13.36 17.05
CA PHE A 121 7.77 -13.50 18.29
C PHE A 121 6.35 -14.01 18.06
N ASP A 122 5.81 -13.91 16.85
CA ASP A 122 4.47 -14.38 16.52
C ASP A 122 4.49 -15.44 15.39
N PRO A 123 4.07 -16.70 15.67
CA PRO A 123 4.04 -17.77 14.67
C PRO A 123 3.15 -17.50 13.44
N LEU A 124 2.05 -16.75 13.57
CA LEU A 124 1.20 -16.39 12.44
C LEU A 124 1.90 -15.38 11.54
N ILE A 125 2.53 -14.37 12.15
CA ILE A 125 3.33 -13.39 11.40
C ILE A 125 4.54 -14.07 10.75
N GLN A 126 5.16 -15.03 11.43
CA GLN A 126 6.23 -15.84 10.84
C GLN A 126 5.77 -16.59 9.59
N LYS A 127 4.62 -17.29 9.66
CA LYS A 127 4.02 -17.97 8.51
C LYS A 127 3.75 -16.97 7.37
N LEU A 128 3.15 -15.82 7.67
CA LEU A 128 2.89 -14.77 6.70
C LEU A 128 4.16 -14.25 6.03
N CYS A 129 5.23 -14.02 6.79
CA CYS A 129 6.53 -13.63 6.24
C CYS A 129 7.08 -14.70 5.29
N MET A 130 6.97 -15.98 5.64
CA MET A 130 7.35 -17.08 4.74
C MET A 130 6.49 -17.11 3.47
N THR A 131 5.17 -16.92 3.56
CA THR A 131 4.28 -16.81 2.40
C THR A 131 4.66 -15.63 1.49
N CYS A 132 5.06 -14.50 2.07
CA CYS A 132 5.59 -13.35 1.32
C CYS A 132 6.93 -13.68 0.62
N GLY A 133 7.82 -14.41 1.30
CA GLY A 133 9.08 -14.90 0.73
C GLY A 133 8.87 -15.90 -0.41
N ALA A 134 7.93 -16.84 -0.26
CA ALA A 134 7.51 -17.76 -1.31
C ALA A 134 6.92 -17.00 -2.52
N SER A 135 6.10 -15.97 -2.27
CA SER A 135 5.56 -15.10 -3.34
C SER A 135 6.66 -14.36 -4.10
N PHE A 136 7.69 -13.89 -3.39
CA PHE A 136 8.87 -13.27 -4.00
C PHE A 136 9.65 -14.28 -4.87
N LEU A 137 9.86 -15.50 -4.38
CA LEU A 137 10.56 -16.56 -5.13
C LEU A 137 9.77 -17.00 -6.37
N TYR A 138 8.45 -17.13 -6.26
CA TYR A 138 7.56 -17.38 -7.40
C TYR A 138 7.75 -16.30 -8.47
N ARG A 139 7.90 -15.05 -8.04
CA ARG A 139 8.16 -13.98 -9.00
C ARG A 139 9.58 -14.00 -9.56
N CYS A 140 10.57 -14.45 -8.80
CA CYS A 140 11.93 -14.67 -9.29
C CYS A 140 11.98 -15.76 -10.37
N SER A 141 11.10 -16.76 -10.33
CA SER A 141 10.93 -17.77 -11.40
C SER A 141 10.07 -17.27 -12.57
N ALA A 142 9.93 -15.94 -12.72
CA ALA A 142 9.12 -15.27 -13.74
C ALA A 142 7.62 -15.62 -13.70
N GLY A 143 7.14 -16.22 -12.61
CA GLY A 143 5.76 -16.70 -12.44
C GLY A 143 5.49 -18.08 -13.04
N ASN A 144 6.53 -18.85 -13.38
CA ASN A 144 6.38 -20.14 -14.05
C ASN A 144 6.29 -21.34 -13.09
N ASP A 145 6.66 -21.16 -11.82
CA ASP A 145 6.66 -22.22 -10.81
C ASP A 145 5.25 -22.42 -10.22
N LYS A 146 4.48 -23.33 -10.82
CA LYS A 146 3.10 -23.62 -10.41
C LYS A 146 3.00 -24.24 -9.02
N ASP A 147 3.99 -25.04 -8.63
CA ASP A 147 4.02 -25.70 -7.32
C ASP A 147 4.22 -24.66 -6.22
N LEU A 148 5.11 -23.70 -6.45
CA LEU A 148 5.32 -22.59 -5.51
C LEU A 148 4.10 -21.67 -5.44
N LEU A 149 3.41 -21.43 -6.56
CA LEU A 149 2.15 -20.67 -6.55
C LEU A 149 1.06 -21.39 -5.73
N LEU A 150 0.92 -22.71 -5.90
CA LEU A 150 -0.02 -23.51 -5.13
C LEU A 150 0.26 -23.41 -3.63
N LYS A 151 1.53 -23.58 -3.23
CA LYS A 151 1.98 -23.40 -1.84
C LYS A 151 1.68 -22.02 -1.28
N VAL A 152 1.88 -20.96 -2.07
CA VAL A 152 1.53 -19.59 -1.66
C VAL A 152 0.03 -19.47 -1.39
N LYS A 153 -0.82 -19.98 -2.30
CA LYS A 153 -2.29 -19.93 -2.16
C LYS A 153 -2.77 -20.74 -0.94
N GLU A 154 -2.29 -21.96 -0.77
CA GLU A 154 -2.62 -22.83 0.37
C GLU A 154 -2.19 -22.20 1.69
N SER A 155 -0.94 -21.73 1.76
CA SER A 155 -0.41 -21.05 2.95
C SER A 155 -1.21 -19.80 3.28
N ASN A 156 -1.62 -19.01 2.29
CA ASN A 156 -2.44 -17.82 2.48
C ASN A 156 -3.82 -18.17 3.04
N SER A 157 -4.52 -19.18 2.51
CA SER A 157 -5.81 -19.63 3.07
C SER A 157 -5.68 -20.08 4.52
N LEU A 158 -4.65 -20.88 4.86
CA LEU A 158 -4.41 -21.31 6.23
C LEU A 158 -4.16 -20.13 7.18
N ILE A 159 -3.46 -19.10 6.73
CA ILE A 159 -3.25 -17.87 7.52
C ILE A 159 -4.57 -17.12 7.73
N VAL A 160 -5.43 -17.02 6.71
CA VAL A 160 -6.75 -16.38 6.84
C VAL A 160 -7.62 -17.15 7.85
N LYS A 161 -7.66 -18.49 7.81
CA LYS A 161 -8.36 -19.31 8.81
C LYS A 161 -7.88 -19.07 10.23
N GLU A 162 -6.57 -19.15 10.43
CA GLU A 162 -5.93 -18.91 11.72
C GLU A 162 -6.23 -17.50 12.23
N LEU A 163 -6.22 -16.52 11.33
CA LEU A 163 -6.56 -15.14 11.62
C LEU A 163 -8.02 -14.98 12.09
N VAL A 164 -8.96 -15.57 11.35
CA VAL A 164 -10.38 -15.61 11.71
C VAL A 164 -10.57 -16.24 13.10
N HIS A 165 -9.89 -17.36 13.36
CA HIS A 165 -9.92 -18.04 14.65
C HIS A 165 -9.35 -17.19 15.79
N ARG A 166 -8.17 -16.58 15.60
CA ARG A 166 -7.57 -15.67 16.59
C ARG A 166 -8.46 -14.47 16.88
N LEU A 167 -9.17 -13.94 15.89
CA LEU A 167 -10.14 -12.88 16.15
C LEU A 167 -11.26 -13.38 17.07
N ASP A 168 -11.73 -14.61 16.94
CA ASP A 168 -12.76 -15.13 17.86
C ASP A 168 -12.25 -15.31 19.28
N GLU A 169 -11.02 -15.80 19.44
CA GLU A 169 -10.48 -16.16 20.76
C GLU A 169 -9.86 -14.99 21.52
N MET A 170 -9.21 -14.05 20.81
CA MET A 170 -8.42 -13.02 21.48
C MET A 170 -9.30 -11.92 22.08
N PRO A 171 -9.02 -11.51 23.35
CA PRO A 171 -9.56 -10.29 23.89
C PRO A 171 -9.29 -9.12 22.94
N ILE A 172 -10.26 -8.22 22.84
CA ILE A 172 -10.17 -7.00 22.01
C ILE A 172 -8.92 -6.17 22.35
N MET A 173 -8.43 -6.28 23.59
CA MET A 173 -7.25 -5.56 24.06
C MET A 173 -5.92 -6.17 23.61
N GLU A 174 -5.86 -7.39 23.10
CA GLU A 174 -4.61 -8.06 22.69
C GLU A 174 -4.40 -8.04 21.17
N THR A 175 -5.36 -7.52 20.41
CA THR A 175 -5.46 -7.64 18.95
C THR A 175 -4.66 -6.57 18.16
N ARG A 176 -3.71 -5.87 18.81
CA ARG A 176 -3.41 -4.47 18.45
C ARG A 176 -2.64 -4.30 17.14
N GLU A 177 -1.48 -4.92 17.02
CA GLU A 177 -0.49 -4.53 16.02
C GLU A 177 -0.32 -5.56 14.91
N TRP A 178 -0.48 -6.83 15.25
CA TRP A 178 -0.31 -7.94 14.32
C TRP A 178 -1.32 -7.86 13.17
N ILE A 179 -2.52 -7.31 13.40
CA ILE A 179 -3.53 -7.18 12.33
C ILE A 179 -3.17 -6.13 11.29
N LEU A 180 -2.56 -5.03 11.74
CA LEU A 180 -2.02 -4.03 10.82
C LEU A 180 -0.84 -4.60 10.03
N ILE A 181 0.01 -5.42 10.68
CA ILE A 181 1.08 -6.15 9.98
C ILE A 181 0.48 -7.05 8.91
N TYR A 182 -0.54 -7.84 9.27
CA TYR A 182 -1.18 -8.77 8.36
C TYR A 182 -1.65 -8.07 7.09
N PHE A 183 -2.50 -7.05 7.20
CA PHE A 183 -3.03 -6.36 6.03
C PHE A 183 -1.96 -5.58 5.26
N THR A 184 -0.95 -5.05 5.95
CA THR A 184 0.16 -4.36 5.27
C THR A 184 1.01 -5.32 4.46
N LEU A 185 1.40 -6.46 5.02
CA LEU A 185 2.16 -7.49 4.30
C LEU A 185 1.33 -8.12 3.20
N GLN A 186 0.04 -8.38 3.43
CA GLN A 186 -0.85 -8.96 2.44
C GLN A 186 -1.01 -8.05 1.21
N ASN A 187 -1.21 -6.75 1.42
CA ASN A 187 -1.27 -5.78 0.32
C ASN A 187 0.05 -5.68 -0.46
N ASN A 188 1.19 -5.84 0.22
CA ASN A 188 2.47 -5.89 -0.47
C ASN A 188 2.69 -7.20 -1.21
N ARG A 189 2.26 -8.33 -0.65
CA ARG A 189 2.35 -9.67 -1.28
C ARG A 189 1.61 -9.71 -2.60
N GLN A 190 0.45 -9.05 -2.69
CA GLN A 190 -0.33 -8.94 -3.92
C GLN A 190 0.42 -8.28 -5.09
N LYS A 191 1.51 -7.55 -4.83
CA LYS A 191 2.39 -7.04 -5.89
C LYS A 191 3.19 -8.13 -6.60
N PHE A 192 3.31 -9.31 -5.99
CA PHE A 192 4.09 -10.44 -6.46
C PHE A 192 3.20 -11.58 -6.98
N VAL A 193 2.11 -11.86 -6.26
CA VAL A 193 1.11 -12.86 -6.61
C VAL A 193 -0.26 -12.21 -6.61
N TYR A 194 -0.87 -12.09 -7.78
CA TYR A 194 -2.21 -11.54 -7.92
C TYR A 194 -3.27 -12.63 -7.69
N GLU A 195 -4.32 -12.29 -6.94
CA GLU A 195 -5.37 -13.22 -6.51
C GLU A 195 -6.77 -12.83 -7.01
N GLY A 196 -6.84 -11.91 -7.97
CA GLY A 196 -8.10 -11.38 -8.45
C GLY A 196 -8.44 -10.01 -7.86
N ARG A 197 -9.19 -9.25 -8.65
CA ARG A 197 -9.56 -7.86 -8.40
C ARG A 197 -10.49 -7.78 -7.20
N HIS A 198 -11.41 -8.72 -7.13
CA HIS A 198 -12.37 -8.86 -6.05
C HIS A 198 -11.66 -9.11 -4.71
N SER A 199 -10.83 -10.15 -4.63
CA SER A 199 -10.02 -10.47 -3.44
C SER A 199 -9.12 -9.31 -3.02
N GLN A 200 -8.45 -8.64 -3.97
CA GLN A 200 -7.65 -7.45 -3.67
C GLN A 200 -8.50 -6.31 -3.06
N THR A 201 -9.69 -6.08 -3.59
CA THR A 201 -10.58 -5.02 -3.11
C THR A 201 -11.12 -5.33 -1.72
N ILE A 202 -11.53 -6.58 -1.46
CA ILE A 202 -11.91 -7.04 -0.11
C ILE A 202 -10.76 -6.83 0.87
N ASN A 203 -9.53 -7.22 0.49
CA ASN A 203 -8.36 -7.03 1.35
C ASN A 203 -8.10 -5.56 1.70
N LEU A 204 -8.35 -4.62 0.78
CA LEU A 204 -8.29 -3.19 1.08
C LEU A 204 -9.39 -2.76 2.05
N ILE A 205 -10.64 -3.20 1.84
CA ILE A 205 -11.76 -2.90 2.73
C ILE A 205 -11.45 -3.40 4.14
N SER A 206 -11.06 -4.66 4.26
CA SER A 206 -10.70 -5.30 5.54
C SER A 206 -9.52 -4.59 6.21
N GLY A 207 -8.50 -4.17 5.45
CA GLY A 207 -7.40 -3.41 6.00
C GLY A 207 -7.81 -2.03 6.54
N VAL A 208 -8.75 -1.33 5.89
CA VAL A 208 -9.31 -0.09 6.46
C VAL A 208 -10.11 -0.38 7.73
N GLN A 209 -10.89 -1.45 7.77
CA GLN A 209 -11.61 -1.83 8.99
C GLN A 209 -10.64 -2.19 10.13
N ALA A 210 -9.53 -2.87 9.85
CA ALA A 210 -8.48 -3.14 10.83
C ALA A 210 -7.85 -1.84 11.38
N ILE A 211 -7.62 -0.82 10.53
CA ILE A 211 -7.16 0.49 10.98
C ILE A 211 -8.18 1.16 11.91
N LYS A 212 -9.47 1.13 11.55
CA LYS A 212 -10.55 1.68 12.39
C LYS A 212 -10.63 0.97 13.73
N MET A 213 -10.60 -0.36 13.73
CA MET A 213 -10.57 -1.19 14.94
C MET A 213 -9.38 -0.81 15.83
N TRP A 214 -8.18 -0.75 15.25
CA TRP A 214 -6.96 -0.40 15.97
C TRP A 214 -7.02 1.00 16.59
N LEU A 215 -7.55 1.99 15.88
CA LEU A 215 -7.74 3.35 16.39
C LEU A 215 -8.68 3.39 17.59
N GLU A 216 -9.78 2.65 17.56
CA GLU A 216 -10.72 2.57 18.68
C GLU A 216 -10.09 1.90 19.91
N THR A 217 -9.25 0.87 19.71
CA THR A 217 -8.47 0.28 20.80
C THR A 217 -7.50 1.29 21.40
N LYS A 218 -6.82 2.09 20.58
CA LYS A 218 -5.92 3.16 21.05
C LYS A 218 -6.64 4.22 21.87
N LYS A 219 -7.83 4.66 21.45
CA LYS A 219 -8.65 5.61 22.21
C LYS A 219 -8.98 5.07 23.59
N LYS A 220 -9.38 3.80 23.67
CA LYS A 220 -9.67 3.13 24.94
C LYS A 220 -8.46 3.14 25.87
N ASP A 221 -7.27 2.80 25.37
CA ASP A 221 -6.05 2.82 26.18
C ASP A 221 -5.69 4.21 26.70
N ALA A 222 -5.88 5.24 25.88
CA ALA A 222 -5.65 6.62 26.27
C ALA A 222 -6.63 7.02 27.40
N ASN A 223 -7.89 6.60 27.32
CA ASN A 223 -8.90 6.84 28.34
C ASN A 223 -8.60 6.09 29.65
N THR A 224 -8.18 4.83 29.59
CA THR A 224 -7.78 4.05 30.77
C THR A 224 -6.60 4.71 31.51
N LYS A 225 -5.55 5.08 30.77
CA LYS A 225 -4.37 5.76 31.35
C LYS A 225 -4.70 7.13 31.93
N ALA A 226 -5.65 7.85 31.31
CA ALA A 226 -6.13 9.11 31.84
C ALA A 226 -6.90 8.92 33.16
N GLY A 227 -7.72 7.87 33.26
CA GLY A 227 -8.44 7.49 34.48
C GLY A 227 -7.50 7.14 35.64
N GLU A 228 -6.53 6.26 35.40
CA GLU A 228 -5.52 5.85 36.41
C GLU A 228 -4.76 7.05 36.98
N LYS A 229 -4.38 8.01 36.11
CA LYS A 229 -3.68 9.23 36.53
C LYS A 229 -4.54 10.17 37.38
N ILE A 230 -5.85 10.20 37.17
CA ILE A 230 -6.78 10.99 38.00
C ILE A 230 -6.94 10.33 39.38
N GLU A 231 -7.05 9.00 39.44
CA GLU A 231 -7.12 8.27 40.70
C GLU A 231 -5.85 8.46 41.54
N GLU A 232 -4.65 8.37 40.94
CA GLU A 232 -3.38 8.65 41.62
C GLU A 232 -3.29 10.08 42.19
N LEU A 233 -3.85 11.07 41.51
CA LEU A 233 -3.89 12.46 41.99
C LEU A 233 -4.96 12.70 43.07
N SER A 234 -5.99 11.86 43.12
CA SER A 234 -7.10 11.98 44.08
C SER A 234 -6.81 11.36 45.45
N HIS A 235 -5.79 10.51 45.55
CA HIS A 235 -5.28 9.98 46.81
C HIS A 235 -3.96 10.66 47.18
N PRO A 236 -3.98 11.84 47.83
CA PRO A 236 -2.76 12.47 48.32
C PRO A 236 -2.10 11.50 49.31
N THR A 237 -0.89 11.05 48.96
CA THR A 237 -0.05 10.25 49.85
C THR A 237 0.10 11.01 51.15
N VAL A 238 -0.59 10.57 52.19
CA VAL A 238 -0.35 11.04 53.55
C VAL A 238 1.08 10.67 53.86
N ALA A 239 1.95 11.67 53.88
CA ALA A 239 3.35 11.54 54.25
C ALA A 239 3.41 11.29 55.76
N ASP A 240 3.18 10.04 56.17
CA ASP A 240 3.41 9.59 57.54
C ASP A 240 4.69 8.76 57.65
N ALA A 241 5.36 9.03 58.76
CA ALA A 241 6.72 8.72 59.15
C ALA A 241 7.21 7.28 58.91
N ALA A 242 8.54 7.20 58.69
CA ALA A 242 9.34 5.99 58.79
C ALA A 242 8.99 5.14 60.03
N PRO A 243 9.08 3.80 59.93
CA PRO A 243 10.23 3.17 60.57
C PRO A 243 10.77 1.90 59.90
N CYS A 244 12.09 1.73 60.09
CA CYS A 244 12.87 0.52 60.34
C CYS A 244 12.52 -0.81 59.66
N THR A 245 13.48 -1.27 58.84
CA THR A 245 13.76 -2.66 58.46
C THR A 245 13.69 -3.66 59.63
N PRO A 246 13.30 -4.91 59.35
CA PRO A 246 14.32 -5.96 59.39
C PRO A 246 14.26 -6.94 58.21
N SER A 247 15.45 -7.49 57.92
CA SER A 247 15.74 -8.57 57.00
C SER A 247 14.91 -9.82 57.26
N GLN A 248 14.51 -10.53 56.19
CA GLN A 248 14.53 -11.99 56.21
C GLN A 248 14.69 -12.61 54.81
N ASN A 249 15.69 -13.47 54.74
CA ASN A 249 16.00 -14.43 53.68
C ASN A 249 14.80 -15.31 53.34
N GLN A 250 14.46 -15.48 52.06
CA GLN A 250 13.85 -16.72 51.57
C GLN A 250 14.43 -17.15 50.21
N LYS A 251 14.70 -18.47 50.16
CA LYS A 251 15.31 -19.27 49.11
C LYS A 251 14.49 -19.29 47.80
N PRO A 252 15.13 -19.62 46.66
CA PRO A 252 14.42 -19.83 45.41
C PRO A 252 13.75 -21.22 45.40
N ALA A 253 12.43 -21.25 45.20
CA ALA A 253 11.70 -22.45 44.84
C ALA A 253 11.69 -22.59 43.32
N SER A 254 12.42 -23.60 42.84
CA SER A 254 12.31 -24.16 41.50
C SER A 254 10.92 -24.78 41.29
N GLN A 255 10.15 -24.25 40.36
CA GLN A 255 9.02 -24.96 39.76
C GLN A 255 9.30 -25.21 38.28
N SER A 256 9.65 -26.47 38.06
CA SER A 256 9.70 -27.15 36.78
C SER A 256 8.29 -27.46 36.27
N GLY A 257 8.08 -27.24 34.97
CA GLY A 257 7.25 -28.11 34.14
C GLY A 257 5.77 -27.77 34.04
N LYS A 258 5.39 -27.16 32.90
CA LYS A 258 4.57 -27.78 31.84
C LYS A 258 4.17 -26.72 30.79
N ARG A 259 4.90 -26.74 29.68
CA ARG A 259 4.62 -26.18 28.33
C ARG A 259 5.11 -27.28 27.38
N ASN A 260 4.50 -27.66 26.27
CA ASN A 260 3.34 -27.24 25.51
C ASN A 260 2.73 -28.54 24.97
N ASP A 261 1.40 -28.67 24.97
CA ASP A 261 0.74 -29.71 24.17
C ASP A 261 0.85 -29.33 22.70
N HIS A 262 1.48 -30.21 21.92
CA HIS A 262 1.57 -30.14 20.47
C HIS A 262 0.18 -30.35 19.87
N TYR A 263 -0.44 -29.29 19.33
CA TYR A 263 -1.52 -29.45 18.37
C TYR A 263 -0.93 -29.75 16.99
N SER A 264 -0.79 -31.03 16.66
CA SER A 264 -0.67 -31.50 15.28
C SER A 264 -2.09 -31.73 14.74
N LEU A 265 -2.63 -30.78 13.97
CA LEU A 265 -3.80 -31.05 13.14
C LEU A 265 -3.36 -31.87 11.93
N GLU A 266 -3.61 -33.17 11.96
CA GLU A 266 -3.63 -34.00 10.75
C GLU A 266 -4.96 -33.77 10.03
N TYR A 267 -4.92 -33.06 8.90
CA TYR A 267 -6.06 -32.87 8.02
C TYR A 267 -6.09 -34.01 6.99
N ASN A 268 -7.11 -34.87 7.09
CA ASN A 268 -7.39 -35.89 6.08
C ASN A 268 -8.04 -35.25 4.86
N HIS A 269 -7.36 -35.34 3.72
CA HIS A 269 -7.86 -34.95 2.40
C HIS A 269 -8.60 -36.13 1.77
N GLU A 270 -9.93 -36.14 1.86
CA GLU A 270 -10.74 -36.93 0.93
C GLU A 270 -12.10 -36.24 0.72
N GLY A 271 -12.34 -35.77 -0.52
CA GLY A 271 -13.68 -35.58 -1.06
C GLY A 271 -14.34 -34.21 -0.95
N ASP A 272 -13.80 -33.18 -1.60
CA ASP A 272 -14.52 -32.26 -2.51
C ASP A 272 -13.59 -31.12 -2.93
N ILE A 273 -13.22 -31.06 -4.21
CA ILE A 273 -12.39 -29.97 -4.75
C ILE A 273 -13.31 -28.77 -4.99
N CYS A 274 -13.69 -28.08 -3.92
CA CYS A 274 -14.01 -26.66 -4.06
C CYS A 274 -12.75 -25.99 -4.62
N SER A 275 -12.88 -25.22 -5.70
CA SER A 275 -11.71 -24.57 -6.30
C SER A 275 -11.06 -23.68 -5.22
N ILE A 276 -9.74 -23.79 -5.04
CA ILE A 276 -9.01 -23.02 -4.00
C ILE A 276 -9.34 -21.51 -4.07
N GLU A 277 -9.71 -21.03 -5.25
CA GLU A 277 -10.11 -19.64 -5.51
C GLU A 277 -11.44 -19.27 -4.82
N GLU A 278 -12.51 -20.04 -5.01
CA GLU A 278 -13.80 -19.83 -4.34
C GLU A 278 -13.67 -19.92 -2.81
N PHE A 279 -12.80 -20.82 -2.35
CA PHE A 279 -12.60 -21.06 -0.93
C PHE A 279 -11.94 -19.87 -0.21
N THR A 280 -10.94 -19.23 -0.82
CA THR A 280 -10.25 -18.07 -0.23
C THR A 280 -11.12 -16.81 -0.12
N GLU A 281 -12.10 -16.67 -1.01
CA GLU A 281 -12.98 -15.50 -1.04
C GLU A 281 -13.96 -15.50 0.14
N ALA A 282 -14.61 -16.64 0.39
CA ALA A 282 -15.54 -16.81 1.52
C ALA A 282 -14.87 -16.49 2.87
N GLU A 283 -13.62 -16.95 3.06
CA GLU A 283 -12.85 -16.69 4.27
C GLU A 283 -12.49 -15.20 4.43
N SER A 284 -12.25 -14.51 3.32
CA SER A 284 -11.98 -13.07 3.31
C SER A 284 -13.21 -12.26 3.72
N TYR A 285 -14.42 -12.70 3.33
CA TYR A 285 -15.68 -12.12 3.79
C TYR A 285 -15.93 -12.37 5.28
N ILE A 286 -15.70 -13.60 5.76
CA ILE A 286 -15.82 -13.93 7.19
C ILE A 286 -14.87 -13.07 8.02
N LEU A 287 -13.63 -12.89 7.55
CA LEU A 287 -12.65 -12.01 8.18
C LEU A 287 -13.14 -10.55 8.24
N LEU A 288 -13.69 -10.04 7.14
CA LEU A 288 -14.24 -8.69 7.09
C LEU A 288 -15.39 -8.51 8.09
N ASP A 289 -16.32 -9.45 8.13
CA ASP A 289 -17.48 -9.41 9.04
C ASP A 289 -17.03 -9.35 10.51
N LYS A 290 -16.10 -10.23 10.90
CA LYS A 290 -15.51 -10.23 12.26
C LYS A 290 -14.82 -8.91 12.60
N LEU A 291 -14.15 -8.28 11.64
CA LEU A 291 -13.50 -6.97 11.85
C LEU A 291 -14.53 -5.86 12.07
N VAL A 292 -15.62 -5.87 11.30
CA VAL A 292 -16.71 -4.91 11.45
C VAL A 292 -17.38 -5.09 12.81
N ASP A 293 -17.72 -6.32 13.20
CA ASP A 293 -18.33 -6.63 14.49
C ASP A 293 -17.49 -6.16 15.67
N LYS A 294 -16.19 -6.49 15.67
CA LYS A 294 -15.27 -6.02 16.73
C LYS A 294 -15.12 -4.51 16.78
N THR A 295 -15.07 -3.86 15.61
CA THR A 295 -15.00 -2.40 15.54
C THR A 295 -16.25 -1.76 16.14
N ASN A 296 -17.43 -2.30 15.83
CA ASN A 296 -18.70 -1.81 16.38
C ASN A 296 -18.81 -2.03 17.89
N LEU A 297 -18.34 -3.18 18.38
CA LEU A 297 -18.27 -3.48 19.81
C LEU A 297 -17.31 -2.52 20.55
N LEU A 298 -16.17 -2.19 19.96
CA LEU A 298 -15.25 -1.19 20.52
C LEU A 298 -15.88 0.19 20.61
N LYS A 299 -16.58 0.62 19.56
CA LYS A 299 -17.30 1.89 19.54
C LYS A 299 -18.37 1.95 20.62
N SER A 300 -19.12 0.87 20.84
CA SER A 300 -20.15 0.84 21.88
C SER A 300 -19.56 0.92 23.29
N ILE A 301 -18.41 0.28 23.53
CA ILE A 301 -17.66 0.39 24.79
C ILE A 301 -17.17 1.82 25.01
N ASN A 302 -16.61 2.46 23.98
CA ASN A 302 -16.10 3.83 24.07
C ASN A 302 -17.22 4.88 24.21
N GLY A 303 -18.34 4.70 23.50
CA GLY A 303 -19.45 5.66 23.47
C GLY A 303 -20.24 5.81 24.77
N ASN A 304 -20.11 4.87 25.70
CA ASN A 304 -20.79 4.95 27.01
C ASN A 304 -20.14 5.95 27.99
N HIS A 305 -18.96 6.48 27.68
CA HIS A 305 -18.32 7.55 28.44
C HIS A 305 -18.62 8.92 27.82
N SER A 306 -19.86 9.39 27.98
CA SER A 306 -20.32 10.78 27.78
C SER A 306 -19.49 11.69 26.85
N ASP A 307 -19.21 11.26 25.62
CA ASP A 307 -18.68 12.13 24.57
C ASP A 307 -19.85 12.92 23.95
N SER A 308 -20.31 13.93 24.70
CA SER A 308 -21.13 15.02 24.14
C SER A 308 -20.30 16.02 23.31
N MET A 309 -19.01 15.73 23.08
CA MET A 309 -18.16 16.49 22.18
C MET A 309 -17.25 15.54 21.42
N ILE A 310 -17.34 15.57 20.09
CA ILE A 310 -16.41 14.95 19.12
C ILE A 310 -16.74 13.48 18.80
N LEU A 311 -17.85 13.28 18.10
CA LEU A 311 -18.01 12.50 16.84
C LEU A 311 -19.50 12.25 16.64
N SER A 312 -20.17 13.14 15.89
CA SER A 312 -21.56 12.96 15.50
C SER A 312 -21.70 11.68 14.65
N PRO A 313 -22.73 10.84 14.87
CA PRO A 313 -22.99 9.72 13.98
C PRO A 313 -23.36 10.23 12.59
N CYS A 314 -22.97 9.47 11.56
CA CYS A 314 -23.43 9.66 10.18
C CYS A 314 -24.96 9.51 10.13
N GLU A 315 -25.66 10.63 10.32
CA GLU A 315 -26.99 10.80 9.77
C GLU A 315 -26.86 10.98 8.24
N ALA A 316 -27.84 10.45 7.51
CA ALA A 316 -28.01 10.72 6.08
C ALA A 316 -27.88 12.22 5.79
N PRO A 317 -27.32 12.63 4.64
CA PRO A 317 -26.91 14.01 4.40
C PRO A 317 -28.12 14.95 4.43
N GLN A 318 -28.38 15.57 5.57
CA GLN A 318 -29.27 16.71 5.66
C GLN A 318 -28.54 17.94 5.13
N SER A 319 -29.18 18.63 4.19
CA SER A 319 -28.66 19.80 3.50
C SER A 319 -28.37 20.95 4.48
N ARG A 320 -27.11 21.10 4.88
CA ARG A 320 -26.62 22.39 5.42
C ARG A 320 -26.32 23.32 4.26
N THR A 321 -27.31 24.13 3.92
CA THR A 321 -27.16 25.33 3.11
C THR A 321 -26.56 26.46 3.95
N GLY A 322 -25.61 27.20 3.37
CA GLY A 322 -25.18 28.50 3.90
C GLY A 322 -23.85 28.50 4.66
N HIS A 323 -22.75 28.54 3.93
CA HIS A 323 -21.72 29.61 4.03
C HIS A 323 -20.65 29.34 2.97
N MET A 324 -20.46 30.32 2.07
CA MET A 324 -19.29 30.39 1.20
C MET A 324 -18.04 30.54 2.07
N VAL A 325 -17.45 29.41 2.43
CA VAL A 325 -16.13 29.33 3.05
C VAL A 325 -15.09 29.66 1.98
N ASP A 326 -14.19 30.58 2.34
CA ASP A 326 -13.17 31.20 1.50
C ASP A 326 -12.30 30.15 0.79
N MET A 327 -11.99 30.37 -0.49
CA MET A 327 -11.20 29.46 -1.33
C MET A 327 -9.80 29.21 -0.75
N LEU A 328 -9.22 30.23 -0.12
CA LEU A 328 -7.98 30.14 0.64
C LEU A 328 -8.11 29.29 1.90
N GLU A 329 -9.27 29.24 2.54
CA GLU A 329 -9.51 28.42 3.72
C GLU A 329 -9.70 26.95 3.35
N ILE A 330 -10.15 26.62 2.13
CA ILE A 330 -10.19 25.23 1.61
C ILE A 330 -8.81 24.77 1.15
N GLU A 331 -8.05 25.63 0.46
CA GLU A 331 -6.66 25.35 0.08
C GLU A 331 -5.76 25.21 1.33
N ALA A 332 -5.94 26.09 2.31
CA ALA A 332 -5.32 26.02 3.62
C ALA A 332 -5.87 24.84 4.44
N LYS A 333 -7.15 24.46 4.40
CA LYS A 333 -7.63 23.27 5.11
C LYS A 333 -7.21 21.97 4.44
N MET A 334 -6.99 21.90 3.13
CA MET A 334 -6.49 20.68 2.50
C MET A 334 -4.99 20.45 2.70
N LEU A 335 -4.19 21.52 2.75
CA LEU A 335 -2.74 21.40 3.00
C LEU A 335 -2.39 21.59 4.49
N LEU A 336 -3.08 22.50 5.20
CA LEU A 336 -2.90 22.78 6.64
C LEU A 336 -3.89 22.06 7.54
N SER A 337 -4.84 21.22 7.10
CA SER A 337 -5.38 20.21 8.04
C SER A 337 -4.26 19.25 8.41
N SER A 338 -3.43 18.84 7.46
CA SER A 338 -2.25 18.01 7.70
C SER A 338 -1.23 18.67 8.64
N PHE A 339 -1.07 20.01 8.60
CA PHE A 339 -0.09 20.74 9.41
C PHE A 339 -0.64 21.49 10.64
N SER A 340 -1.83 22.08 10.60
CA SER A 340 -2.43 22.80 11.75
C SER A 340 -3.24 21.89 12.69
N TYR A 341 -3.75 20.76 12.19
CA TYR A 341 -4.34 19.72 13.05
C TYR A 341 -3.26 18.98 13.84
N ALA A 342 -2.01 18.95 13.34
CA ALA A 342 -0.86 18.39 14.06
C ALA A 342 -0.61 19.08 15.41
N ASP A 343 -0.89 20.38 15.54
CA ASP A 343 -0.73 21.09 16.83
C ASP A 343 -1.88 20.84 17.80
N LYS A 344 -3.10 20.56 17.32
CA LYS A 344 -4.23 20.13 18.16
C LYS A 344 -4.14 18.65 18.56
N VAL A 345 -3.55 17.80 17.70
CA VAL A 345 -3.39 16.35 17.91
C VAL A 345 -2.05 15.96 18.52
N LYS A 346 -1.09 16.88 18.66
CA LYS A 346 0.13 16.67 19.48
C LYS A 346 -0.15 16.11 20.88
N LYS A 347 -1.37 16.25 21.40
CA LYS A 347 -1.81 15.68 22.68
C LYS A 347 -2.53 14.32 22.58
N ALA A 348 -2.97 13.84 21.41
CA ALA A 348 -4.03 12.81 21.35
C ALA A 348 -3.58 11.37 21.00
N ALA A 349 -2.37 11.12 20.47
CA ALA A 349 -1.76 9.79 20.48
C ALA A 349 -0.29 9.87 20.05
N GLU A 350 0.62 9.37 20.88
CA GLU A 350 1.98 9.06 20.42
C GLU A 350 1.89 7.97 19.35
N VAL A 351 2.46 8.25 18.17
CA VAL A 351 2.58 7.28 17.07
C VAL A 351 3.97 6.64 17.14
N THR A 352 4.01 5.32 17.21
CA THR A 352 5.27 4.58 17.21
C THR A 352 5.85 4.51 15.80
N ALA A 353 7.15 4.26 15.70
CA ALA A 353 7.81 4.01 14.41
C ALA A 353 7.16 2.85 13.64
N PHE A 354 6.78 1.81 14.37
CA PHE A 354 6.07 0.66 13.87
C PHE A 354 4.75 1.04 13.20
N GLU A 355 3.90 1.79 13.91
CA GLU A 355 2.60 2.22 13.41
C GLU A 355 2.72 3.13 12.18
N ARG A 356 3.68 4.08 12.20
CA ARG A 356 3.98 4.94 11.04
C ARG A 356 4.24 4.11 9.80
N THR A 357 5.15 3.14 9.89
CA THR A 357 5.54 2.32 8.74
C THR A 357 4.37 1.51 8.21
N LEU A 358 3.56 0.90 9.09
CA LEU A 358 2.41 0.11 8.68
C LEU A 358 1.34 0.97 8.00
N LEU A 359 0.94 2.07 8.64
CA LEU A 359 -0.10 2.96 8.11
C LEU A 359 0.32 3.59 6.79
N GLU A 360 1.55 4.10 6.69
CA GLU A 360 2.03 4.71 5.44
C GLU A 360 2.15 3.69 4.32
N THR A 361 2.62 2.48 4.63
CA THR A 361 2.72 1.42 3.63
C THR A 361 1.34 0.98 3.16
N PHE A 362 0.37 0.88 4.08
CA PHE A 362 -1.01 0.59 3.73
C PHE A 362 -1.60 1.65 2.81
N ILE A 363 -1.52 2.94 3.17
CA ILE A 363 -2.12 4.00 2.34
C ILE A 363 -1.45 4.11 0.97
N PHE A 364 -0.14 3.89 0.88
CA PHE A 364 0.56 3.89 -0.39
C PHE A 364 -0.01 2.81 -1.33
N ASN A 365 -0.24 1.61 -0.80
CA ASN A 365 -0.85 0.52 -1.56
C ASN A 365 -2.32 0.80 -1.89
N TYR A 366 -3.10 1.26 -0.91
CA TYR A 366 -4.48 1.66 -1.09
C TYR A 366 -4.61 2.69 -2.25
N SER A 367 -3.84 3.78 -2.21
CA SER A 367 -3.86 4.84 -3.22
C SER A 367 -3.52 4.35 -4.63
N GLY A 368 -2.56 3.41 -4.76
CA GLY A 368 -2.16 2.85 -6.05
C GLY A 368 -3.15 1.84 -6.61
N THR A 369 -3.76 1.03 -5.73
CA THR A 369 -4.68 -0.04 -6.11
C THR A 369 -6.08 0.48 -6.45
N LEU A 370 -6.47 1.66 -5.98
CA LEU A 370 -7.77 2.28 -6.32
C LEU A 370 -8.08 2.28 -7.82
N LEU A 371 -7.07 2.41 -8.70
CA LEU A 371 -7.31 2.42 -10.14
C LEU A 371 -7.86 1.08 -10.67
N THR A 372 -7.60 -0.03 -9.97
CA THR A 372 -7.87 -1.39 -10.44
C THR A 372 -8.80 -2.17 -9.52
N ILE A 373 -9.52 -1.51 -8.60
CA ILE A 373 -10.46 -2.17 -7.69
C ILE A 373 -11.69 -2.72 -8.41
N ASP A 374 -12.38 -3.63 -7.73
CA ASP A 374 -13.70 -4.10 -8.11
C ASP A 374 -14.72 -2.98 -7.91
N LYS A 375 -15.25 -2.47 -9.03
CA LYS A 375 -16.24 -1.39 -9.03
C LYS A 375 -17.53 -1.77 -8.29
N SER A 376 -17.88 -3.06 -8.23
CA SER A 376 -19.06 -3.53 -7.48
C SER A 376 -18.92 -3.34 -5.96
N LEU A 377 -17.69 -3.25 -5.45
CA LEU A 377 -17.37 -3.09 -4.03
C LEU A 377 -17.02 -1.66 -3.64
N VAL A 378 -17.08 -0.69 -4.57
CA VAL A 378 -16.78 0.73 -4.28
C VAL A 378 -17.64 1.27 -3.15
N GLY A 379 -18.91 0.88 -3.07
CA GLY A 379 -19.82 1.29 -1.98
C GLY A 379 -19.41 0.79 -0.58
N CYS A 380 -18.60 -0.28 -0.52
CA CYS A 380 -18.08 -0.84 0.74
C CYS A 380 -16.70 -0.26 1.10
N LEU A 381 -16.00 0.34 0.14
CA LEU A 381 -14.69 0.92 0.35
C LEU A 381 -14.81 2.28 1.04
N THR A 382 -14.02 2.48 2.10
CA THR A 382 -13.95 3.81 2.74
C THR A 382 -13.30 4.79 1.77
N SER A 383 -13.89 5.97 1.62
CA SER A 383 -13.38 7.01 0.73
C SER A 383 -11.97 7.45 1.14
N PRO A 384 -11.07 7.80 0.21
CA PRO A 384 -9.77 8.37 0.56
C PRO A 384 -9.88 9.68 1.33
N PHE A 385 -10.97 10.43 1.17
CA PHE A 385 -11.22 11.65 1.96
C PHE A 385 -11.31 11.29 3.44
N ASP A 386 -12.19 10.36 3.80
CA ASP A 386 -12.38 9.91 5.18
C ASP A 386 -11.14 9.18 5.72
N LEU A 387 -10.52 8.33 4.90
CA LEU A 387 -9.38 7.53 5.33
C LEU A 387 -8.16 8.43 5.64
N PHE A 388 -7.83 9.38 4.77
CA PHE A 388 -6.71 10.29 5.02
C PHE A 388 -7.02 11.23 6.19
N ASP A 389 -8.26 11.74 6.33
CA ASP A 389 -8.63 12.56 7.49
C ASP A 389 -8.49 11.78 8.82
N LEU A 390 -8.84 10.49 8.80
CA LEU A 390 -8.74 9.59 9.95
C LEU A 390 -7.30 9.39 10.43
N ILE A 391 -6.34 9.30 9.52
CA ILE A 391 -4.95 8.90 9.83
C ILE A 391 -3.92 10.01 9.63
N ALA A 392 -4.28 11.14 9.03
CA ALA A 392 -3.40 12.30 8.83
C ALA A 392 -2.68 12.73 10.12
N PRO A 393 -3.34 12.80 11.30
CA PRO A 393 -2.64 13.19 12.52
C PRO A 393 -1.57 12.19 12.92
N LEU A 394 -1.77 10.93 12.56
CA LEU A 394 -0.78 9.90 12.75
C LEU A 394 0.32 10.07 11.73
N LEU A 395 0.06 10.34 10.44
CA LEU A 395 1.03 10.36 9.33
C LEU A 395 1.99 11.55 9.27
N PHE A 396 1.51 12.77 9.52
CA PHE A 396 2.28 13.98 9.22
C PHE A 396 3.16 14.47 10.37
N VAL A 397 3.00 13.93 11.58
CA VAL A 397 3.83 14.27 12.73
C VAL A 397 5.20 13.58 12.61
N PRO A 398 6.33 14.32 12.56
CA PRO A 398 7.65 13.71 12.56
C PRO A 398 7.91 12.95 13.86
N ILE A 399 8.37 11.70 13.76
CA ILE A 399 8.74 10.86 14.92
C ILE A 399 10.20 11.10 15.30
N TYR A 400 11.05 11.29 14.29
CA TYR A 400 12.48 11.46 14.44
C TYR A 400 12.94 12.80 13.89
N LYS A 401 13.94 13.40 14.55
CA LYS A 401 14.70 14.52 14.03
C LYS A 401 15.65 14.02 12.95
N CYS A 402 15.17 14.00 11.71
CA CYS A 402 15.93 13.58 10.54
C CYS A 402 16.62 14.75 9.84
N ALA A 403 17.56 14.45 8.94
CA ALA A 403 18.22 15.44 8.07
C ALA A 403 17.21 16.23 7.23
N VAL A 404 16.15 15.55 6.79
CA VAL A 404 15.02 16.13 6.06
C VAL A 404 13.71 15.53 6.55
N PRO A 405 12.59 16.28 6.51
CA PRO A 405 11.32 15.82 7.09
C PRO A 405 10.82 14.51 6.48
N TRP A 406 10.96 14.33 5.17
CA TRP A 406 10.43 13.16 4.45
C TRP A 406 11.16 11.84 4.74
N MET A 407 12.28 11.85 5.46
CA MET A 407 12.87 10.61 6.01
C MET A 407 12.00 9.99 7.13
N ASN A 408 11.01 10.73 7.64
CA ASN A 408 9.97 10.20 8.54
C ASN A 408 8.87 9.43 7.80
N ASN A 409 8.92 9.43 6.46
CA ASN A 409 7.90 8.81 5.63
C ASN A 409 8.52 7.59 4.92
N PRO A 410 8.51 6.38 5.50
CA PRO A 410 9.30 5.25 4.99
C PRO A 410 8.95 4.75 3.60
N THR A 411 7.75 5.03 3.09
CA THR A 411 7.24 4.41 1.85
C THR A 411 7.03 5.43 0.74
N ALA A 412 6.38 6.56 1.04
CA ALA A 412 6.01 7.59 0.07
C ALA A 412 6.97 8.79 0.07
N GLY A 413 7.63 9.07 1.19
CA GLY A 413 8.75 10.02 1.20
C GLY A 413 8.29 11.44 1.00
N ALA A 414 8.98 12.16 0.12
CA ALA A 414 8.58 13.52 -0.25
C ALA A 414 7.26 13.53 -1.04
N ALA A 415 6.82 12.39 -1.60
CA ALA A 415 5.59 12.29 -2.37
C ALA A 415 4.34 12.05 -1.52
N LEU A 416 4.46 11.87 -0.19
CA LEU A 416 3.30 11.56 0.68
C LEU A 416 2.07 12.46 0.45
N PRO A 417 2.19 13.81 0.37
CA PRO A 417 1.04 14.66 0.08
C PRO A 417 0.43 14.42 -1.31
N MET A 418 1.25 14.09 -2.31
CA MET A 418 0.76 13.81 -3.67
C MET A 418 0.12 12.43 -3.77
N ILE A 419 0.51 11.46 -2.94
CA ILE A 419 -0.15 10.14 -2.82
C ILE A 419 -1.59 10.27 -2.28
N GLU A 420 -1.83 11.24 -1.40
CA GLU A 420 -3.18 11.59 -0.94
C GLU A 420 -4.01 12.18 -2.08
N LEU A 421 -3.48 13.19 -2.79
CA LEU A 421 -4.18 13.80 -3.92
C LEU A 421 -4.45 12.78 -5.04
N GLN A 422 -3.50 11.88 -5.30
CA GLN A 422 -3.66 10.75 -6.22
C GLN A 422 -4.87 9.89 -5.83
N ALA A 423 -4.97 9.47 -4.56
CA ALA A 423 -6.09 8.64 -4.12
C ALA A 423 -7.44 9.35 -4.31
N LYS A 424 -7.51 10.62 -3.88
CA LYS A 424 -8.71 11.44 -3.95
C LYS A 424 -9.16 11.65 -5.40
N ILE A 425 -8.24 11.92 -6.32
CA ILE A 425 -8.59 12.13 -7.73
C ILE A 425 -9.00 10.83 -8.42
N ILE A 426 -8.39 9.69 -8.10
CA ILE A 426 -8.82 8.38 -8.60
C ILE A 426 -10.23 8.06 -8.09
N TRP A 427 -10.52 8.32 -6.81
CA TRP A 427 -11.84 8.08 -6.24
C TRP A 427 -12.93 8.91 -6.92
N LEU A 428 -12.67 10.20 -7.17
CA LEU A 428 -13.60 11.05 -7.91
C LEU A 428 -13.85 10.54 -9.33
N SER A 429 -12.85 9.91 -9.96
CA SER A 429 -12.97 9.37 -11.31
C SER A 429 -13.97 8.22 -11.47
N PHE A 430 -14.43 7.60 -10.37
CA PHE A 430 -15.48 6.58 -10.39
C PHE A 430 -16.87 7.15 -10.68
N LYS A 431 -17.06 8.46 -10.54
CA LYS A 431 -18.33 9.11 -10.84
C LYS A 431 -18.48 9.32 -12.35
N GLU A 432 -19.68 9.01 -12.85
CA GLU A 432 -20.05 9.30 -14.26
C GLU A 432 -20.34 10.79 -14.46
N GLU A 433 -20.98 11.42 -13.47
CA GLU A 433 -21.34 12.84 -13.48
C GLU A 433 -20.80 13.55 -12.24
N PHE A 434 -20.41 14.82 -12.41
CA PHE A 434 -19.89 15.66 -11.33
C PHE A 434 -20.90 16.74 -10.95
N ASP A 435 -21.18 16.86 -9.66
CA ASP A 435 -21.88 18.04 -9.14
C ASP A 435 -20.92 19.23 -8.98
N GLN A 436 -21.46 20.40 -8.60
CA GLN A 436 -20.65 21.61 -8.41
C GLN A 436 -19.60 21.47 -7.29
N ARG A 437 -19.87 20.65 -6.28
CA ARG A 437 -18.93 20.40 -5.18
C ARG A 437 -17.77 19.54 -5.68
N ASP A 438 -18.05 18.50 -6.44
CA ASP A 438 -17.05 17.63 -7.06
C ASP A 438 -16.14 18.44 -7.98
N LEU A 439 -16.70 19.23 -8.88
CA LEU A 439 -15.91 20.10 -9.78
C LEU A 439 -15.00 21.04 -9.00
N LYS A 440 -15.49 21.66 -7.92
CA LYS A 440 -14.68 22.51 -7.05
C LYS A 440 -13.51 21.75 -6.42
N ILE A 441 -13.75 20.52 -5.95
CA ILE A 441 -12.69 19.66 -5.38
C ILE A 441 -11.68 19.29 -6.46
N ILE A 442 -12.12 18.86 -7.65
CA ILE A 442 -11.24 18.47 -8.75
C ILE A 442 -10.37 19.66 -9.18
N HIS A 443 -10.94 20.85 -9.36
CA HIS A 443 -10.17 22.05 -9.68
C HIS A 443 -9.18 22.43 -8.57
N THR A 444 -9.54 22.23 -7.30
CA THR A 444 -8.62 22.45 -6.18
C THR A 444 -7.44 21.49 -6.25
N ILE A 445 -7.69 20.19 -6.43
CA ILE A 445 -6.64 19.17 -6.60
C ILE A 445 -5.76 19.49 -7.82
N GLN A 446 -6.38 19.83 -8.95
CA GLN A 446 -5.69 20.22 -10.18
C GLN A 446 -4.73 21.39 -9.94
N LYS A 447 -5.21 22.47 -9.29
CA LYS A 447 -4.39 23.64 -8.97
C LYS A 447 -3.24 23.31 -8.03
N LEU A 448 -3.50 22.53 -6.98
CA LEU A 448 -2.46 22.08 -6.04
C LEU A 448 -1.36 21.26 -6.73
N ALA A 449 -1.75 20.37 -7.65
CA ALA A 449 -0.82 19.56 -8.42
C ALA A 449 -0.06 20.37 -9.49
N GLN A 450 -0.73 21.32 -10.15
CA GLN A 450 -0.14 22.20 -11.16
C GLN A 450 0.96 23.10 -10.58
N TYR A 451 0.68 23.72 -9.43
CA TYR A 451 1.59 24.65 -8.76
C TYR A 451 2.42 23.99 -7.66
N TYR A 452 2.47 22.65 -7.63
CA TYR A 452 3.27 21.92 -6.67
C TYR A 452 4.74 22.32 -6.78
N THR A 453 5.28 22.84 -5.68
CA THR A 453 6.70 23.19 -5.59
C THR A 453 7.44 22.02 -4.95
N ARG A 454 8.30 21.37 -5.75
CA ARG A 454 9.15 20.29 -5.29
C ARG A 454 9.98 20.71 -4.05
N PRO A 455 10.04 19.90 -2.98
CA PRO A 455 10.96 20.14 -1.87
C PRO A 455 12.41 20.20 -2.33
N ILE A 456 13.19 21.14 -1.80
CA ILE A 456 14.61 21.28 -2.12
C ILE A 456 15.44 20.60 -1.03
N LEU A 457 16.44 19.81 -1.43
CA LEU A 457 17.37 19.24 -0.47
C LEU A 457 18.25 20.36 0.13
N PRO A 458 18.30 20.53 1.46
CA PRO A 458 19.11 21.58 2.07
C PRO A 458 20.61 21.42 1.76
N ASP A 459 21.31 22.54 1.55
CA ASP A 459 22.76 22.55 1.29
C ASP A 459 23.59 21.86 2.38
N GLU A 460 23.15 21.96 3.64
CA GLU A 460 23.78 21.28 4.77
C GLU A 460 23.80 19.76 4.56
N VAL A 461 22.73 19.18 4.00
CA VAL A 461 22.66 17.74 3.75
C VAL A 461 23.66 17.33 2.66
N TRP A 462 23.84 18.15 1.62
CA TRP A 462 24.84 17.90 0.59
C TRP A 462 26.28 17.91 1.12
N ARG A 463 26.56 18.76 2.11
CA ARG A 463 27.90 18.90 2.70
C ARG A 463 28.19 17.85 3.78
N SER A 464 27.17 17.49 4.57
CA SER A 464 27.33 16.68 5.78
C SER A 464 27.11 15.18 5.55
N TYR A 465 26.44 14.77 4.46
CA TYR A 465 26.16 13.36 4.18
C TYR A 465 26.93 12.84 2.95
N PRO A 466 27.20 11.53 2.88
CA PRO A 466 27.78 10.91 1.70
C PRO A 466 26.98 11.22 0.42
N LYS A 467 27.68 11.42 -0.71
CA LYS A 467 27.07 11.81 -1.99
C LYS A 467 25.92 10.90 -2.42
N ASN A 468 26.06 9.59 -2.24
CA ASN A 468 25.03 8.61 -2.57
C ASN A 468 23.77 8.77 -1.69
N VAL A 469 23.93 9.09 -0.40
CA VAL A 469 22.82 9.36 0.52
C VAL A 469 22.08 10.63 0.11
N SER A 470 22.81 11.75 -0.07
CA SER A 470 22.20 13.04 -0.44
C SER A 470 21.50 12.95 -1.80
N LYS A 471 22.09 12.24 -2.77
CA LYS A 471 21.46 11.95 -4.06
C LYS A 471 20.12 11.21 -3.90
N LYS A 472 20.04 10.18 -3.06
CA LYS A 472 18.77 9.45 -2.84
C LYS A 472 17.69 10.29 -2.18
N LEU A 473 18.08 11.14 -1.23
CA LEU A 473 17.14 12.07 -0.62
C LEU A 473 16.61 13.08 -1.64
N ALA A 474 17.46 13.56 -2.57
CA ALA A 474 17.04 14.43 -3.67
C ALA A 474 16.14 13.70 -4.69
N GLU A 475 16.41 12.43 -5.00
CA GLU A 475 15.56 11.61 -5.87
C GLU A 475 14.12 11.47 -5.34
N SER A 476 13.93 11.39 -4.01
CA SER A 476 12.59 11.42 -3.38
C SER A 476 11.84 12.70 -3.76
N CYS A 477 12.53 13.85 -3.75
CA CYS A 477 11.94 15.12 -4.19
C CYS A 477 11.54 15.07 -5.68
N TYR A 478 12.44 14.64 -6.56
CA TYR A 478 12.14 14.56 -8.00
C TYR A 478 10.95 13.63 -8.30
N VAL A 479 10.88 12.49 -7.62
CA VAL A 479 9.76 11.57 -7.72
C VAL A 479 8.46 12.23 -7.26
N SER A 480 8.46 13.02 -6.18
CA SER A 480 7.25 13.74 -5.75
C SER A 480 6.70 14.69 -6.82
N GLU A 481 7.58 15.32 -7.60
CA GLU A 481 7.19 16.21 -8.70
C GLU A 481 6.59 15.41 -9.88
N ILE A 482 7.12 14.22 -10.18
CA ILE A 482 6.51 13.31 -11.17
C ILE A 482 5.11 12.89 -10.71
N VAL A 483 4.93 12.60 -9.41
CA VAL A 483 3.61 12.25 -8.87
C VAL A 483 2.63 13.41 -9.02
N ALA A 484 3.03 14.63 -8.67
CA ALA A 484 2.24 15.83 -8.87
C ALA A 484 1.81 16.02 -10.34
N LYS A 485 2.74 15.84 -11.30
CA LYS A 485 2.43 15.90 -12.73
C LYS A 485 1.42 14.85 -13.17
N GLY A 486 1.53 13.63 -12.64
CA GLY A 486 0.53 12.57 -12.89
C GLY A 486 -0.86 12.97 -12.37
N VAL A 487 -0.94 13.52 -11.15
CA VAL A 487 -2.20 14.00 -10.56
C VAL A 487 -2.79 15.13 -11.40
N TYR A 488 -1.96 16.09 -11.82
CA TYR A 488 -2.38 17.21 -12.66
C TYR A 488 -2.94 16.72 -14.00
N LEU A 489 -2.22 15.88 -14.74
CA LEU A 489 -2.67 15.35 -16.01
C LEU A 489 -3.96 14.53 -15.88
N PHE A 490 -4.04 13.66 -14.86
CA PHE A 490 -5.24 12.87 -14.62
C PHE A 490 -6.46 13.75 -14.30
N SER A 491 -6.27 14.82 -13.51
CA SER A 491 -7.34 15.77 -13.21
C SER A 491 -7.82 16.53 -14.45
N MET A 492 -6.91 16.92 -15.36
CA MET A 492 -7.28 17.51 -16.66
C MET A 492 -8.16 16.54 -17.46
N LYS A 493 -7.76 15.26 -17.52
CA LYS A 493 -8.49 14.23 -18.27
C LYS A 493 -9.86 13.89 -17.66
N ILE A 494 -10.01 14.00 -16.34
CA ILE A 494 -11.31 13.83 -15.68
C ILE A 494 -12.25 14.99 -16.02
N LEU A 495 -11.75 16.23 -15.96
CA LEU A 495 -12.53 17.44 -16.26
C LEU A 495 -12.92 17.51 -17.73
N ASP A 496 -12.03 17.09 -18.62
CA ASP A 496 -12.27 17.01 -20.05
C ASP A 496 -11.98 15.59 -20.56
N ARG A 497 -13.06 14.80 -20.70
CA ARG A 497 -12.98 13.43 -21.23
C ARG A 497 -12.53 13.41 -22.69
N SER A 498 -12.64 14.50 -23.44
CA SER A 498 -12.20 14.61 -24.83
C SER A 498 -10.72 14.98 -24.98
N LEU A 499 -10.04 15.33 -23.88
CA LEU A 499 -8.62 15.70 -23.87
C LEU A 499 -7.77 14.62 -24.57
N SER A 500 -7.13 15.02 -25.67
CA SER A 500 -6.25 14.17 -26.46
C SER A 500 -4.84 14.15 -25.88
N GLU A 501 -4.15 13.03 -26.03
CA GLU A 501 -2.70 12.95 -25.75
C GLU A 501 -1.88 13.93 -26.60
N GLY A 502 -2.36 14.33 -27.77
CA GLY A 502 -1.68 15.28 -28.65
C GLY A 502 -1.79 16.75 -28.24
N ASP A 503 -2.55 17.07 -27.19
CA ASP A 503 -2.65 18.43 -26.68
C ASP A 503 -1.28 18.98 -26.24
N GLU A 504 -1.00 20.23 -26.57
CA GLU A 504 0.30 20.87 -26.30
C GLU A 504 0.66 20.84 -24.81
N LYS A 505 -0.30 21.15 -23.93
CA LYS A 505 -0.07 21.13 -22.47
C LYS A 505 0.17 19.71 -21.96
N VAL A 506 -0.46 18.71 -22.58
CA VAL A 506 -0.23 17.31 -22.23
C VAL A 506 1.21 16.91 -22.60
N GLN A 507 1.68 17.29 -23.79
CA GLN A 507 3.06 17.01 -24.21
C GLN A 507 4.10 17.78 -23.39
N GLU A 508 3.82 19.02 -22.96
CA GLU A 508 4.67 19.76 -22.01
C GLU A 508 4.85 19.00 -20.69
N ILE A 509 3.80 18.36 -20.18
CA ILE A 509 3.87 17.52 -18.97
C ILE A 509 4.76 16.30 -19.21
N VAL A 510 4.59 15.62 -20.36
CA VAL A 510 5.41 14.47 -20.76
C VAL A 510 6.89 14.87 -20.83
N ASP A 511 7.22 15.93 -21.57
CA ASP A 511 8.60 16.41 -21.72
C ASP A 511 9.21 16.82 -20.39
N SER A 512 8.43 17.52 -19.56
CA SER A 512 8.85 17.92 -18.23
C SER A 512 9.16 16.72 -17.34
N MET A 513 8.36 15.65 -17.42
CA MET A 513 8.62 14.41 -16.69
C MET A 513 9.93 13.75 -17.14
N PHE A 514 10.23 13.69 -18.43
CA PHE A 514 11.49 13.11 -18.90
C PHE A 514 12.72 13.91 -18.46
N LYS A 515 12.64 15.25 -18.43
CA LYS A 515 13.71 16.10 -17.86
C LYS A 515 13.96 15.79 -16.37
N ILE A 516 12.89 15.52 -15.62
CA ILE A 516 13.02 15.11 -14.20
C ILE A 516 13.58 13.68 -14.09
N LEU A 517 13.18 12.77 -14.98
CA LEU A 517 13.67 11.39 -14.98
C LEU A 517 15.18 11.30 -15.20
N GLU A 518 15.77 12.25 -15.94
CA GLU A 518 17.23 12.36 -16.12
C GLU A 518 17.97 12.69 -14.81
N CYS A 519 17.27 13.27 -13.83
CA CYS A 519 17.81 13.56 -12.50
C CYS A 519 17.71 12.37 -11.53
N ILE A 520 17.08 11.27 -11.93
CA ILE A 520 16.86 10.08 -11.10
C ILE A 520 17.68 8.92 -11.65
N SER A 521 18.46 8.24 -10.79
CA SER A 521 19.19 7.03 -11.18
C SER A 521 18.26 5.97 -11.79
N MET A 522 18.75 5.28 -12.83
CA MET A 522 17.98 4.29 -13.58
C MET A 522 17.42 3.15 -12.73
N HIS A 523 18.12 2.73 -11.68
CA HIS A 523 17.70 1.65 -10.78
C HIS A 523 17.28 2.17 -9.39
N SER A 524 16.94 3.46 -9.30
CA SER A 524 16.44 4.04 -8.06
C SER A 524 15.11 3.41 -7.67
N GLN A 525 15.09 2.74 -6.51
CA GLN A 525 13.89 2.12 -5.96
C GLN A 525 12.78 3.16 -5.68
N THR A 526 13.16 4.42 -5.44
CA THR A 526 12.22 5.52 -5.19
C THR A 526 11.27 5.74 -6.35
N SER A 527 11.66 5.37 -7.57
CA SER A 527 10.82 5.45 -8.76
C SER A 527 9.56 4.58 -8.70
N VAL A 528 9.52 3.55 -7.84
CA VAL A 528 8.30 2.74 -7.61
C VAL A 528 7.15 3.59 -7.11
N ILE A 529 7.46 4.67 -6.37
CA ILE A 529 6.46 5.60 -5.86
C ILE A 529 5.76 6.33 -7.02
N ALA A 530 6.46 6.56 -8.13
CA ALA A 530 5.91 7.17 -9.35
C ALA A 530 5.24 6.16 -10.30
N LYS A 531 5.06 4.89 -9.90
CA LYS A 531 4.46 3.85 -10.77
C LYS A 531 3.15 4.31 -11.41
N TRP A 532 2.21 4.81 -10.61
CA TRP A 532 0.92 5.27 -11.12
C TRP A 532 1.08 6.44 -12.11
N SER A 533 1.98 7.38 -11.82
CA SER A 533 2.27 8.50 -12.71
C SER A 533 2.93 8.08 -14.01
N PHE A 534 3.75 7.02 -13.99
CA PHE A 534 4.27 6.40 -15.21
C PHE A 534 3.16 5.82 -16.07
N LEU A 535 2.10 5.27 -15.49
CA LEU A 535 0.93 4.82 -16.24
C LEU A 535 0.20 6.00 -16.87
N VAL A 536 -0.17 7.00 -16.06
CA VAL A 536 -0.96 8.15 -16.52
C VAL A 536 -0.24 8.94 -17.61
N ILE A 537 1.00 9.34 -17.34
CA ILE A 537 1.80 10.14 -18.29
C ILE A 537 2.26 9.24 -19.45
N GLY A 538 2.54 7.96 -19.19
CA GLY A 538 2.91 6.98 -20.21
C GLY A 538 1.86 6.82 -21.31
N CYS A 539 0.57 6.84 -20.94
CA CYS A 539 -0.54 6.84 -21.90
C CYS A 539 -0.51 8.04 -22.86
N ALA A 540 0.14 9.14 -22.48
CA ALA A 540 0.22 10.35 -23.29
C ALA A 540 1.47 10.45 -24.17
N ILE A 541 2.38 9.47 -24.15
CA ILE A 541 3.64 9.57 -24.89
C ILE A 541 3.41 9.32 -26.39
N LEU A 542 3.70 10.32 -27.21
CA LEU A 542 3.69 10.22 -28.68
C LEU A 542 5.08 9.93 -29.26
N ASN A 543 6.13 10.42 -28.61
CA ASN A 543 7.51 10.28 -29.09
C ASN A 543 8.05 8.86 -28.83
N GLU A 544 8.53 8.18 -29.87
CA GLU A 544 9.01 6.79 -29.77
C GLU A 544 10.27 6.66 -28.88
N ASP A 545 11.18 7.63 -28.94
CA ASP A 545 12.39 7.67 -28.11
C ASP A 545 12.03 7.73 -26.61
N GLN A 546 11.01 8.51 -26.27
CA GLN A 546 10.45 8.59 -24.91
C GLN A 546 9.81 7.26 -24.48
N ARG A 547 9.05 6.59 -25.37
CA ARG A 547 8.49 5.25 -25.09
C ARG A 547 9.58 4.23 -24.79
N VAL A 548 10.63 4.19 -25.61
CA VAL A 548 11.80 3.32 -25.41
C VAL A 548 12.48 3.62 -24.08
N LYS A 549 12.68 4.89 -23.73
CA LYS A 549 13.28 5.29 -22.44
C LYS A 549 12.43 4.83 -21.25
N LEU A 550 11.12 5.07 -21.27
CA LEU A 550 10.23 4.64 -20.17
C LEU A 550 10.16 3.11 -20.07
N LYS A 551 10.05 2.42 -21.20
CA LYS A 551 10.07 0.95 -21.27
C LYS A 551 11.35 0.38 -20.67
N LYS A 552 12.51 0.88 -21.07
CA LYS A 552 13.81 0.46 -20.50
C LYS A 552 13.83 0.64 -18.98
N ARG A 553 13.28 1.74 -18.48
CA ARG A 553 13.21 2.03 -17.04
C ARG A 553 12.29 1.07 -16.29
N LEU A 554 11.08 0.82 -16.81
CA LEU A 554 10.15 -0.16 -16.22
C LEU A 554 10.73 -1.58 -16.23
N ILE A 555 11.39 -2.00 -17.32
CA ILE A 555 12.08 -3.31 -17.39
C ILE A 555 13.17 -3.40 -16.31
N GLY A 556 14.01 -2.38 -16.20
CA GLY A 556 15.05 -2.33 -15.16
C GLY A 556 14.48 -2.44 -13.74
N PHE A 557 13.30 -1.90 -13.47
CA PHE A 557 12.63 -2.06 -12.18
C PHE A 557 12.01 -3.45 -11.98
N VAL A 558 11.39 -4.04 -13.00
CA VAL A 558 10.90 -5.42 -12.95
C VAL A 558 12.05 -6.36 -12.61
N GLU A 559 13.21 -6.16 -13.22
CA GLU A 559 14.40 -6.96 -12.96
C GLU A 559 14.99 -6.73 -11.57
N ALA A 560 15.05 -5.47 -11.11
CA ALA A 560 15.66 -5.13 -9.83
C ALA A 560 14.79 -5.50 -8.63
N LEU A 561 13.47 -5.32 -8.73
CA LEU A 561 12.54 -5.45 -7.60
C LEU A 561 11.74 -6.74 -7.64
N LYS A 562 11.73 -7.43 -8.78
CA LYS A 562 10.99 -8.68 -8.98
C LYS A 562 9.51 -8.51 -8.61
N THR A 563 8.86 -7.43 -9.02
CA THR A 563 7.43 -7.23 -8.78
C THR A 563 6.60 -7.62 -10.02
N GLY A 564 5.44 -8.24 -9.79
CA GLY A 564 4.41 -8.52 -10.78
C GLY A 564 3.87 -7.25 -11.40
N SER A 565 3.45 -6.35 -10.51
CA SER A 565 2.65 -5.18 -10.87
C SER A 565 3.35 -4.13 -11.75
N LEU A 566 4.70 -4.12 -11.83
CA LEU A 566 5.43 -3.27 -12.78
C LEU A 566 5.46 -3.87 -14.19
N ARG A 567 5.44 -5.19 -14.30
CA ARG A 567 5.35 -5.87 -15.61
C ARG A 567 3.97 -5.67 -16.22
N THR A 568 2.92 -5.74 -15.40
CA THR A 568 1.54 -5.47 -15.85
C THR A 568 1.40 -4.02 -16.33
N SER A 569 2.10 -3.09 -15.68
CA SER A 569 2.17 -1.69 -16.14
C SER A 569 2.83 -1.55 -17.51
N LEU A 570 3.89 -2.32 -17.79
CA LEU A 570 4.53 -2.33 -19.10
C LEU A 570 3.60 -2.90 -20.17
N ILE A 571 2.96 -4.06 -19.90
CA ILE A 571 2.00 -4.69 -20.81
C ILE A 571 0.85 -3.74 -21.15
N PHE A 572 0.31 -3.07 -20.13
CA PHE A 572 -0.71 -2.04 -20.30
C PHE A 572 -0.23 -0.93 -21.25
N LEU A 573 0.92 -0.31 -20.99
CA LEU A 573 1.42 0.80 -21.80
C LEU A 573 1.71 0.38 -23.24
N GLU A 574 2.28 -0.80 -23.46
CA GLU A 574 2.50 -1.34 -24.80
C GLU A 574 1.18 -1.49 -25.56
N ALA A 575 0.16 -2.06 -24.91
CA ALA A 575 -1.17 -2.17 -25.51
C ALA A 575 -1.80 -0.80 -25.80
N VAL A 576 -1.57 0.21 -24.96
CA VAL A 576 -2.06 1.58 -25.20
C VAL A 576 -1.39 2.22 -26.41
N TRP A 577 -0.07 2.07 -26.55
CA TRP A 577 0.71 2.64 -27.65
C TRP A 577 0.41 1.94 -28.98
N GLU A 578 0.29 0.61 -28.99
CA GLU A 578 -0.03 -0.16 -30.19
C GLU A 578 -1.42 0.14 -30.74
N ASN A 579 -2.40 0.32 -29.85
CA ASN A 579 -3.79 0.57 -30.24
C ASN A 579 -4.13 2.06 -30.41
N GLY A 580 -3.21 2.98 -30.06
CA GLY A 580 -3.45 4.42 -30.15
C GLY A 580 -4.62 4.92 -29.29
N VAL A 581 -4.87 4.30 -28.13
CA VAL A 581 -6.00 4.66 -27.25
C VAL A 581 -5.70 5.87 -26.38
N GLY A 582 -4.41 6.13 -26.13
CA GLY A 582 -3.95 7.26 -25.37
C GLY A 582 -4.49 7.31 -23.94
N LEU A 583 -4.81 8.51 -23.46
CA LEU A 583 -5.31 8.75 -22.10
C LEU A 583 -6.65 8.07 -21.79
N ASN A 584 -7.44 7.71 -22.82
CA ASN A 584 -8.74 7.04 -22.61
C ASN A 584 -8.59 5.65 -22.00
N ALA A 585 -7.44 5.01 -22.16
CA ALA A 585 -7.19 3.67 -21.62
C ALA A 585 -7.34 3.60 -20.09
N LEU A 586 -7.16 4.72 -19.39
CA LEU A 586 -7.31 4.83 -17.93
C LEU A 586 -8.77 4.69 -17.46
N PHE A 587 -9.74 4.70 -18.37
CA PHE A 587 -11.18 4.61 -18.06
C PHE A 587 -11.86 3.41 -18.74
N ILE A 588 -11.13 2.64 -19.53
CA ILE A 588 -11.67 1.50 -20.27
C ILE A 588 -11.31 0.22 -19.52
N GLU A 589 -12.33 -0.50 -19.06
CA GLU A 589 -12.18 -1.69 -18.21
C GLU A 589 -11.23 -2.74 -18.81
N LYS A 590 -11.37 -3.01 -20.12
CA LYS A 590 -10.50 -3.93 -20.87
C LYS A 590 -9.01 -3.63 -20.71
N TYR A 591 -8.63 -2.34 -20.66
CA TYR A 591 -7.23 -1.96 -20.47
C TYR A 591 -6.84 -2.02 -18.99
N LEU A 592 -7.71 -1.58 -18.08
CA LEU A 592 -7.45 -1.70 -16.64
C LEU A 592 -7.28 -3.16 -16.19
N ASP A 593 -7.96 -4.11 -16.84
CA ASP A 593 -7.74 -5.55 -16.63
C ASP A 593 -6.28 -5.97 -16.89
N LEU A 594 -5.57 -5.32 -17.82
CA LEU A 594 -4.16 -5.62 -18.09
C LEU A 594 -3.22 -5.26 -16.94
N LEU A 595 -3.63 -4.34 -16.06
CA LEU A 595 -2.84 -3.95 -14.89
C LEU A 595 -2.84 -5.03 -13.79
N VAL A 596 -3.68 -6.04 -13.94
CA VAL A 596 -3.93 -7.07 -12.95
C VAL A 596 -3.74 -8.51 -13.47
N ILE A 597 -3.16 -8.71 -14.66
CA ILE A 597 -2.78 -10.02 -15.22
C ILE A 597 -1.36 -10.39 -14.79
#